data_AF-A0A2G6L819-F1
#
_entry.id   AF-A0A2G6L819-F1
#
_cell.length_a   1.000
_cell.length_b   1.000
_cell.length_c   1.000
_cell.angle_alpha   90.00
_cell.angle_beta   90.00
_cell.angle_gamma   90.00
#
_symmetry.space_group_name_H-M   'P 1'
#
loop_
_entity.id
_entity.type
_entity.pdbx_description
1 polymer ?
#
loop_
_entity_poly.entity_id
_entity_poly.type
_entity_poly.pdbx_seq_one_letter_code
_entity_poly.pdbx_strand_id
1 'polypeptide(L)'
;MPQSEKTSIVSCDAISHAFLALHQQDGFETLPPSSLLHPSVPMSFVMSAGLIQVENELEQIVEQTGGRFAFTQPCFRHFDVKQVGLDTTHLSLFHMSAAFHIGCSERETV
;
A
#
# COMPACT_ATOMS: atom_id res chain seq x y z
N MET A 1 7.61 6.18 41.62
CA MET A 1 6.97 6.94 40.52
C MET A 1 7.45 6.30 39.22
N PRO A 2 6.65 5.48 38.54
CA PRO A 2 7.07 4.91 37.26
C PRO A 2 7.08 6.04 36.22
N GLN A 3 8.18 6.16 35.49
CA GLN A 3 8.35 7.11 34.40
C GLN A 3 7.38 6.73 33.28
N SER A 4 6.46 7.64 32.95
CA SER A 4 5.56 7.49 31.81
C SER A 4 6.41 7.49 30.53
N GLU A 5 6.49 6.33 29.89
CA GLU A 5 7.01 6.17 28.53
C GLU A 5 6.30 7.17 27.62
N LYS A 6 7.05 8.12 27.05
CA LYS A 6 6.53 9.03 26.02
C LYS A 6 6.48 8.23 24.72
N THR A 7 5.35 7.59 24.45
CA THR A 7 5.05 7.08 23.12
C THR A 7 4.98 8.29 22.19
N SER A 8 6.05 8.52 21.41
CA SER A 8 6.04 9.53 20.37
C SER A 8 4.93 9.15 19.38
N ILE A 9 3.88 9.98 19.29
CA ILE A 9 2.79 9.75 18.34
C ILE A 9 3.36 10.01 16.94
N VAL A 10 3.69 8.93 16.23
CA VAL A 10 4.06 8.99 14.81
C VAL A 10 2.75 9.05 14.01
N SER A 11 2.61 10.01 13.09
CA SER A 11 1.43 10.11 12.24
C SER A 11 1.41 8.97 11.21
N CYS A 12 0.23 8.58 10.72
CA CYS A 12 0.11 7.60 9.65
C CYS A 12 0.93 8.02 8.42
N ASP A 13 0.90 9.31 8.07
CA ASP A 13 1.69 9.85 6.95
C ASP A 13 3.19 9.64 7.18
N ALA A 14 3.69 9.85 8.40
CA ALA A 14 5.11 9.62 8.70
C ALA A 14 5.48 8.13 8.58
N ILE A 15 4.59 7.21 8.96
CA ILE A 15 4.79 5.77 8.77
C ILE A 15 4.82 5.42 7.27
N SER A 16 3.90 5.96 6.47
CA SER A 16 3.87 5.74 5.02
C SER A 16 5.13 6.27 4.34
N HIS A 17 5.58 7.49 4.68
CA HIS A 17 6.84 8.03 4.15
C HIS A 17 8.06 7.20 4.57
N ALA A 18 8.11 6.73 5.82
CA ALA A 18 9.20 5.88 6.29
C ALA A 18 9.25 4.53 5.55
N PHE A 19 8.09 3.92 5.29
CA PHE A 19 7.99 2.69 4.51
C PHE A 19 8.56 2.86 3.08
N LEU A 20 8.18 3.94 2.40
CA LEU A 20 8.66 4.21 1.05
C LEU A 20 10.15 4.53 1.03
N ALA A 21 10.63 5.35 1.98
CA ALA A 21 12.04 5.69 2.10
C ALA A 21 12.93 4.48 2.35
N LEU A 22 12.46 3.49 3.13
CA LEU A 22 13.16 2.22 3.35
C LEU A 22 13.36 1.49 2.02
N HIS A 23 12.30 1.26 1.25
CA HIS A 23 12.39 0.52 -0.01
C HIS A 23 13.15 1.29 -1.09
N GLN A 24 13.08 2.62 -1.09
CA GLN A 24 13.87 3.45 -1.98
C GLN A 24 15.38 3.27 -1.73
N GLN A 25 15.80 3.13 -0.46
CA GLN A 25 17.19 2.82 -0.12
C GLN A 25 17.62 1.43 -0.63
N ASP A 26 16.69 0.47 -0.69
CA ASP A 26 16.91 -0.87 -1.22
C ASP A 26 16.85 -0.95 -2.76
N GLY A 27 16.65 0.20 -3.43
CA GLY A 27 16.62 0.33 -4.89
C GLY A 27 15.27 0.02 -5.53
N PHE A 28 14.16 0.20 -4.80
CA PHE A 28 12.81 0.19 -5.36
C PHE A 28 12.42 1.58 -5.87
N GLU A 29 11.74 1.63 -7.00
CA GLU A 29 11.11 2.87 -7.48
C GLU A 29 9.82 3.16 -6.73
N THR A 30 9.56 4.42 -6.39
CA THR A 30 8.31 4.82 -5.72
C THR A 30 7.25 5.17 -6.75
N LEU A 31 6.10 4.50 -6.70
CA LEU A 31 4.95 4.81 -7.54
C LEU A 31 3.95 5.71 -6.82
N PRO A 32 3.28 6.62 -7.54
CA PRO A 32 2.18 7.39 -6.96
C PRO A 32 0.95 6.49 -6.71
N PRO A 33 0.11 6.83 -5.71
CA PRO A 33 -1.17 6.16 -5.52
C PRO A 33 -2.08 6.39 -6.72
N SER A 34 -2.84 5.35 -7.08
CA SER A 34 -3.91 5.41 -8.06
C SER A 34 -5.23 5.90 -7.49
N SER A 35 -6.13 6.27 -8.41
CA SER A 35 -7.53 6.58 -8.10
C SER A 35 -8.27 5.34 -7.58
N LEU A 36 -9.16 5.54 -6.59
CA LEU A 36 -10.12 4.51 -6.16
C LEU A 36 -11.11 4.08 -7.25
N LEU A 37 -11.27 4.94 -8.27
CA LEU A 37 -12.07 4.69 -9.46
C LEU A 37 -11.14 4.40 -10.63
N HIS A 38 -11.30 3.24 -11.25
CA HIS A 38 -10.52 2.86 -12.43
C HIS A 38 -11.41 2.88 -13.68
N PRO A 39 -10.98 3.49 -14.81
CA PRO A 39 -11.80 3.58 -16.03
C PRO A 39 -12.23 2.24 -16.62
N SER A 40 -11.43 1.17 -16.44
CA SER A 40 -11.78 -0.17 -16.93
C SER A 40 -12.85 -0.87 -16.10
N VAL A 41 -13.15 -0.37 -14.89
CA VAL A 41 -14.19 -0.93 -14.01
C VAL A 41 -15.05 0.21 -13.44
N PRO A 42 -15.81 0.91 -14.29
CA PRO A 42 -16.51 2.15 -13.91
C PRO A 42 -17.63 1.93 -12.88
N MET A 43 -18.05 0.68 -12.67
CA MET A 43 -19.17 0.31 -11.80
C MET A 43 -18.73 -0.19 -10.40
N SER A 44 -17.44 -0.19 -10.08
CA SER A 44 -16.93 -0.72 -8.81
C SER A 44 -15.78 0.11 -8.24
N PHE A 45 -15.72 0.20 -6.91
CA PHE A 45 -14.49 0.55 -6.22
C PHE A 45 -13.55 -0.64 -6.31
N VAL A 46 -12.62 -0.60 -7.26
CA VAL A 46 -11.78 -1.76 -7.56
C VAL A 46 -10.74 -1.95 -6.46
N MET A 47 -10.18 -0.85 -5.94
CA MET A 47 -9.00 -0.85 -5.07
C MET A 47 -9.28 -1.30 -3.62
N SER A 48 -9.67 -2.56 -3.46
CA SER A 48 -9.68 -3.28 -2.18
C SER A 48 -8.29 -3.82 -1.80
N ALA A 49 -7.35 -3.81 -2.76
CA ALA A 49 -5.93 -4.07 -2.60
C ALA A 49 -5.13 -3.21 -3.60
N GLY A 50 -3.86 -2.91 -3.28
CA GLY A 50 -2.97 -2.12 -4.14
C GLY A 50 -2.62 -2.76 -5.49
N LEU A 51 -2.98 -4.04 -5.70
CA LEU A 51 -2.56 -4.83 -6.86
C LEU A 51 -3.25 -4.44 -8.18
N ILE A 52 -4.42 -3.81 -8.15
CA ILE A 52 -5.18 -3.51 -9.38
C ILE A 52 -4.52 -2.43 -10.24
N GLN A 53 -3.79 -1.50 -9.63
CA GLN A 53 -2.93 -0.55 -10.37
C GLN A 53 -1.84 -1.31 -11.14
N VAL A 54 -1.37 -2.42 -10.59
CA VAL A 54 -0.34 -3.24 -11.19
C VAL A 54 -0.93 -4.09 -12.31
N GLU A 55 -2.08 -4.73 -12.16
CA GLU A 55 -2.58 -5.73 -13.12
C GLU A 55 -2.77 -5.23 -14.57
N ASN A 56 -3.23 -3.99 -14.77
CA ASN A 56 -3.45 -3.45 -16.12
C ASN A 56 -2.19 -2.83 -16.76
N GLU A 57 -1.21 -2.44 -15.95
CA GLU A 57 -0.02 -1.69 -16.38
C GLU A 57 1.28 -2.43 -16.04
N LEU A 58 1.21 -3.69 -15.62
CA LEU A 58 2.34 -4.42 -15.03
C LEU A 58 3.56 -4.43 -15.96
N GLU A 59 3.36 -4.72 -17.24
CA GLU A 59 4.46 -4.75 -18.22
C GLU A 59 5.17 -3.40 -18.31
N GLN A 60 4.40 -2.32 -18.41
CA GLN A 60 4.94 -0.96 -18.47
C GLN A 60 5.63 -0.56 -17.17
N ILE A 61 5.04 -0.89 -16.01
CA ILE A 61 5.64 -0.63 -14.70
C ILE A 61 6.94 -1.41 -14.56
N VAL A 62 6.98 -2.68 -14.96
CA VAL A 62 8.19 -3.51 -14.91
C VAL A 62 9.27 -2.94 -15.82
N GLU A 63 8.92 -2.51 -17.03
CA GLU A 63 9.86 -1.86 -17.95
C GLU A 63 10.44 -0.56 -17.35
N GLN A 64 9.61 0.25 -16.70
CA GLN A 64 10.03 1.53 -16.11
C GLN A 64 10.83 1.38 -14.82
N THR A 65 10.52 0.38 -14.00
CA THR A 65 11.05 0.23 -12.63
C THR A 65 12.06 -0.90 -12.49
N GLY A 66 12.34 -1.63 -13.57
CA GLY A 66 13.13 -2.87 -13.51
C GLY A 66 12.46 -3.96 -12.65
N GLY A 67 11.14 -3.88 -12.47
CA GLY A 67 10.36 -4.82 -11.67
C GLY A 67 10.46 -4.63 -10.14
N ARG A 68 11.07 -3.56 -9.64
CA ARG A 68 11.18 -3.26 -8.19
C ARG A 68 10.49 -1.94 -7.88
N PHE A 69 9.33 -1.99 -7.25
CA PHE A 69 8.56 -0.78 -6.94
C PHE A 69 7.78 -0.86 -5.64
N ALA A 70 7.54 0.29 -5.01
CA ALA A 70 6.79 0.41 -3.77
C ALA A 70 5.83 1.61 -3.81
N PHE A 71 4.72 1.53 -3.10
CA PHE A 71 3.74 2.60 -2.99
C PHE A 71 2.87 2.47 -1.74
N THR A 72 2.17 3.54 -1.40
CA THR A 72 1.10 3.54 -0.39
C THR A 72 -0.21 3.94 -1.07
N GLN A 73 -1.13 2.99 -1.19
CA GLN A 73 -2.39 3.13 -1.91
C GLN A 73 -3.55 3.41 -0.94
N PRO A 74 -4.37 4.47 -1.12
CA PRO A 74 -5.68 4.53 -0.50
C PRO A 74 -6.56 3.40 -1.05
N CYS A 75 -7.10 2.58 -0.17
CA CYS A 75 -7.94 1.43 -0.51
C CYS A 75 -9.35 1.60 0.08
N PHE A 76 -10.34 1.11 -0.65
CA PHE A 76 -11.72 1.04 -0.20
C PHE A 76 -12.26 -0.40 -0.22
N ARG A 77 -12.64 -0.90 0.96
CA ARG A 77 -13.26 -2.23 1.14
C ARG A 77 -14.71 -2.07 1.60
N HIS A 78 -15.61 -2.01 0.62
CA HIS A 78 -17.05 -1.89 0.89
C HIS A 78 -17.61 -3.10 1.65
N PHE A 79 -17.02 -4.29 1.46
CA PHE A 79 -17.48 -5.52 2.08
C PHE A 79 -17.11 -5.63 3.57
N ASP A 80 -16.15 -4.83 4.04
CA ASP A 80 -15.77 -4.76 5.46
C ASP A 80 -16.73 -3.88 6.29
N VAL A 81 -17.67 -3.18 5.65
CA VAL A 81 -18.54 -2.17 6.30
C VAL A 81 -19.31 -2.70 7.50
N LYS A 82 -19.68 -3.99 7.50
CA LYS A 82 -20.41 -4.61 8.61
C LYS A 82 -19.55 -4.81 9.86
N GLN A 83 -18.23 -4.86 9.70
CA GLN A 83 -17.27 -5.03 10.79
C GLN A 83 -16.74 -3.70 11.33
N VAL A 84 -16.89 -2.61 10.56
CA VAL A 84 -16.46 -1.28 10.98
C VAL A 84 -17.20 -0.86 12.25
N GLY A 85 -16.43 -0.53 13.29
CA GLY A 85 -16.94 -0.17 14.61
C GLY A 85 -17.21 -1.34 15.55
N LEU A 86 -17.07 -2.59 15.08
CA LEU A 86 -17.15 -3.78 15.93
C LEU A 86 -15.79 -4.18 16.51
N ASP A 87 -14.70 -3.84 15.81
CA ASP A 87 -13.34 -4.02 16.30
C ASP A 87 -12.42 -2.85 15.89
N THR A 88 -11.15 -2.95 16.31
CA THR A 88 -10.14 -1.90 16.16
C THR A 88 -9.31 -2.04 14.88
N THR A 89 -9.60 -3.02 14.03
CA THR A 89 -8.77 -3.40 12.88
C THR A 89 -9.48 -3.26 11.54
N HIS A 90 -10.81 -3.38 11.50
CA HIS A 90 -11.57 -3.26 10.25
C HIS A 90 -11.90 -1.81 9.92
N LEU A 91 -11.49 -1.40 8.72
CA LEU A 91 -11.77 -0.09 8.13
C LEU A 91 -12.28 -0.26 6.71
N SER A 92 -13.28 0.52 6.32
CA SER A 92 -13.69 0.58 4.90
C SER A 92 -12.73 1.43 4.07
N LEU A 93 -12.12 2.48 4.63
CA LEU A 93 -11.15 3.33 3.96
C LEU A 93 -9.84 3.31 4.75
N PHE A 94 -8.74 2.95 4.10
CA PHE A 94 -7.43 2.83 4.74
C PHE A 94 -6.29 2.99 3.72
N HIS A 95 -5.06 3.12 4.19
CA HIS A 95 -3.87 3.13 3.35
C HIS A 95 -3.17 1.77 3.40
N MET A 96 -2.84 1.23 2.23
CA MET A 96 -2.10 -0.02 2.08
C MET A 96 -0.72 0.29 1.49
N SER A 97 0.32 0.08 2.29
CA SER A 97 1.69 0.09 1.79
C SER A 97 2.05 -1.26 1.21
N ALA A 98 2.65 -1.27 0.03
CA ALA A 98 3.09 -2.48 -0.65
C ALA A 98 4.42 -2.24 -1.38
N ALA A 99 5.23 -3.29 -1.43
CA ALA A 99 6.46 -3.34 -2.21
C ALA A 99 6.46 -4.64 -3.02
N PHE A 100 6.84 -4.53 -4.30
CA PHE A 100 6.83 -5.60 -5.26
C PHE A 100 8.21 -5.76 -5.88
N HIS A 101 8.66 -7.01 -5.95
CA HIS A 101 9.84 -7.43 -6.70
C HIS A 101 9.40 -8.52 -7.68
N ILE A 102 9.07 -8.10 -8.90
CA ILE A 102 8.51 -8.97 -9.94
C ILE A 102 9.65 -9.72 -10.63
N GLY A 103 9.46 -11.03 -10.84
CA GLY A 103 10.46 -11.90 -11.47
C GLY A 103 11.51 -12.47 -10.51
N CYS A 104 11.47 -12.10 -9.23
CA CYS A 104 12.27 -12.74 -8.20
C CYS A 104 11.56 -14.00 -7.68
N SER A 105 12.19 -15.16 -7.86
CA SER A 105 11.66 -16.46 -7.39
C SER A 105 12.02 -16.78 -5.94
N GLU A 106 12.92 -16.00 -5.35
CA GLU A 106 13.34 -16.22 -3.96
C GLU A 106 12.40 -15.44 -3.04
N ARG A 107 11.77 -16.15 -2.09
CA ARG A 107 11.30 -15.49 -0.87
C ARG A 107 12.54 -15.11 -0.07
N GLU A 108 13.23 -14.05 -0.48
CA GLU A 108 14.20 -13.39 0.39
C GLU A 108 13.39 -12.87 1.59
N THR A 109 13.55 -13.58 2.70
CA THR A 109 12.93 -13.25 3.97
C THR A 109 13.80 -12.15 4.57
N VAL A 110 13.30 -10.92 4.54
CA VAL A 110 13.87 -9.80 5.30
C VAL A 110 13.55 -9.99 6.78
#